data_AF-A0A178W6J2-F1
#
_entry.id   AF-A0A178W6J2-F1
#
_cell.length_a   1.000
_cell.length_b   1.000
_cell.length_c   1.000
_cell.angle_alpha   90.00
_cell.angle_beta   90.00
_cell.angle_gamma   90.00
#
_symmetry.space_group_name_H-M   'P 1'
#
loop_
_entity.id
_entity.type
_entity.pdbx_description
1 polymer ?
#
loop_
_entity_poly.entity_id
_entity_poly.type
_entity_poly.pdbx_seq_one_letter_code
_entity_poly.pdbx_strand_id
1 'polypeptide(L)'
;MVHKEIHLESSEVFTIENLKEGSKWLWVHCLALYIITSAACLLLYFEYSTIAKMRLGHITGCASKPSQFTVLIRAIPWSSEQSYSDTLSKFFTNYYSSSYVSHQMVYHNGIIQRLLRDAERMCQTLKHVSPEINCKPSLRPCTFCGGPTATSSFHILSNEADSVKGMELGELTMTTTTTEQERSAAFVFFKTRYDALVVSEVLQSSNPMLWVTDLAPEPHDVYWKNLNIPYRQLWIRKIATLVGAVAFMFVFLIPVTFIQGLTQLVQLSHAFPFLRGILSKNFINQVITGYLPSVILILFFYAVPPLMMYFSALEGWSVIRQLNVFSSVRDIPAQLARAVPTQVSTVSEH
;
A
#
# COMPACT_ATOMS: atom_id res chain seq x y z
N MET A 1 -19.16 57.75 -14.19
CA MET A 1 -17.92 56.96 -14.03
C MET A 1 -18.09 55.67 -14.81
N VAL A 2 -17.57 55.63 -16.03
CA VAL A 2 -17.62 54.46 -16.92
C VAL A 2 -16.62 53.45 -16.37
N HIS A 3 -17.12 52.32 -15.87
CA HIS A 3 -16.26 51.19 -15.51
C HIS A 3 -15.71 50.63 -16.82
N LYS A 4 -14.39 50.76 -16.99
CA LYS A 4 -13.65 50.19 -18.11
C LYS A 4 -13.74 48.68 -17.96
N GLU A 5 -14.55 48.02 -18.79
CA GLU A 5 -14.61 46.56 -18.85
C GLU A 5 -13.20 46.05 -19.16
N ILE A 6 -12.59 45.38 -18.18
CA ILE A 6 -11.33 44.68 -18.37
C ILE A 6 -11.71 43.44 -19.20
N HIS A 7 -11.42 43.47 -20.50
CA HIS A 7 -11.45 42.29 -21.33
C HIS A 7 -10.60 41.21 -20.64
N LEU A 8 -11.23 40.09 -20.27
CA LEU A 8 -10.53 38.87 -19.89
C LEU A 8 -9.74 38.39 -21.12
N GLU A 9 -8.52 38.91 -21.29
CA GLU A 9 -7.59 38.37 -22.26
C GLU A 9 -7.21 36.96 -21.83
N SER A 10 -7.29 36.03 -22.79
CA SER A 10 -6.91 34.62 -22.61
C SER A 10 -5.42 34.55 -22.20
N SER A 11 -5.09 33.69 -21.22
CA SER A 11 -3.71 33.47 -20.79
C SER A 11 -2.74 33.06 -21.91
N GLU A 12 -3.26 32.66 -23.08
CA GLU A 12 -2.48 32.36 -24.29
C GLU A 12 -1.63 33.56 -24.78
N VAL A 13 -2.00 34.79 -24.44
CA VAL A 13 -1.18 35.98 -24.76
C VAL A 13 0.18 35.94 -24.06
N PHE A 14 0.28 35.27 -22.91
CA PHE A 14 1.50 35.18 -22.09
C PHE A 14 2.25 33.85 -22.26
N THR A 15 1.76 32.94 -23.10
CA THR A 15 2.42 31.64 -23.35
C THR A 15 3.40 31.72 -24.51
N ILE A 16 4.25 30.70 -24.61
CA ILE A 16 5.23 30.54 -25.70
C ILE A 16 4.56 30.52 -27.08
N GLU A 17 3.27 30.19 -27.16
CA GLU A 17 2.49 30.15 -28.40
C GLU A 17 2.34 31.52 -29.07
N ASN A 18 2.45 32.61 -28.32
CA ASN A 18 2.40 33.98 -28.84
C ASN A 18 3.78 34.49 -29.34
N LEU A 19 4.85 33.69 -29.24
CA LEU A 19 6.19 34.08 -29.69
C LEU A 19 6.41 33.73 -31.17
N LYS A 20 6.76 34.75 -31.97
CA LYS A 20 7.16 34.57 -33.37
C LYS A 20 8.51 33.84 -33.47
N GLU A 21 8.67 33.00 -34.50
CA GLU A 21 9.92 32.31 -34.81
C GLU A 21 11.07 33.34 -34.97
N GLY A 22 12.16 33.16 -34.20
CA GLY A 22 13.30 34.10 -34.15
C GLY A 22 13.18 35.24 -33.13
N SER A 23 12.18 35.22 -32.25
CA SER A 23 12.00 36.25 -31.21
C SER A 23 13.11 36.23 -30.15
N LYS A 24 13.61 37.43 -29.80
CA LYS A 24 14.63 37.63 -28.75
C LYS A 24 14.10 37.44 -27.32
N TRP A 25 12.79 37.31 -27.14
CA TRP A 25 12.13 37.25 -25.83
C TRP A 25 12.07 35.83 -25.22
N LEU A 26 12.43 34.79 -25.97
CA LEU A 26 12.40 33.40 -25.50
C LEU A 26 13.31 33.15 -24.29
N TRP A 27 14.45 33.85 -24.21
CA TRP A 27 15.37 33.77 -23.07
C TRP A 27 14.70 34.16 -21.74
N VAL A 28 13.70 35.04 -21.75
CA VAL A 28 12.99 35.46 -20.52
C VAL A 28 12.20 34.29 -19.93
N HIS A 29 11.51 33.50 -20.76
CA HIS A 29 10.81 32.29 -20.29
C HIS A 29 11.78 31.23 -19.77
N CYS A 30 12.92 31.02 -20.47
CA CYS A 30 13.97 30.11 -19.99
C CYS A 30 14.53 30.58 -18.64
N LEU A 31 14.86 31.86 -18.50
CA LEU A 31 15.38 32.44 -17.26
C LEU A 31 14.36 32.30 -16.12
N ALA A 32 13.09 32.59 -16.38
CA ALA A 32 12.01 32.42 -15.39
C ALA A 32 11.91 30.95 -14.93
N LEU A 33 11.99 29.97 -15.85
CA LEU A 33 12.02 28.55 -15.49
C LEU A 33 13.23 28.19 -14.62
N TYR A 34 14.41 28.72 -14.92
CA TYR A 34 15.59 28.53 -14.08
C TYR A 34 15.40 29.12 -12.68
N ILE A 35 14.83 30.32 -12.58
CA ILE A 35 14.55 30.98 -11.28
C ILE A 35 13.55 30.15 -10.47
N ILE A 36 12.44 29.71 -11.08
CA ILE A 36 11.41 28.89 -10.42
C ILE A 36 12.01 27.55 -9.97
N THR A 37 12.76 26.88 -10.83
CA THR A 37 13.39 25.58 -10.52
C THR A 37 14.41 25.74 -9.39
N SER A 38 15.25 26.78 -9.45
CA SER A 38 16.22 27.09 -8.40
C SER A 38 15.53 27.36 -7.06
N ALA A 39 14.45 28.16 -7.06
CA ALA A 39 13.68 28.43 -5.85
C ALA A 39 13.07 27.14 -5.27
N ALA A 40 12.48 26.29 -6.12
CA ALA A 40 11.94 25.00 -5.70
C ALA A 40 13.01 24.08 -5.12
N CYS A 41 14.19 23.98 -5.76
CA CYS A 41 15.31 23.19 -5.25
C CYS A 41 15.82 23.72 -3.91
N LEU A 42 15.90 25.04 -3.72
CA LEU A 42 16.30 25.65 -2.45
C LEU A 42 15.30 25.32 -1.34
N LEU A 43 14.00 25.48 -1.59
CA LEU A 43 12.96 25.13 -0.63
C LEU A 43 12.99 23.64 -0.27
N LEU A 44 13.11 22.76 -1.27
CA LEU A 44 13.22 21.32 -1.05
C LEU A 44 14.48 20.96 -0.23
N TYR A 45 15.59 21.65 -0.44
CA TYR A 45 16.80 21.44 0.34
C TYR A 45 16.62 21.82 1.82
N PHE A 46 15.99 22.97 2.10
CA PHE A 46 15.70 23.39 3.47
C PHE A 46 14.72 22.45 4.18
N GLU A 47 13.65 22.05 3.50
CA GLU A 47 12.69 21.07 4.02
C GLU A 47 13.35 19.73 4.28
N TYR A 48 14.15 19.23 3.33
CA TYR A 48 14.86 17.96 3.49
C TYR A 48 15.82 18.00 4.69
N SER A 49 16.59 19.08 4.85
CA SER A 49 17.48 19.26 6.00
C SER A 49 16.70 19.28 7.32
N THR A 50 15.54 19.93 7.34
CA THR A 50 14.66 20.00 8.52
C THR A 50 14.08 18.62 8.86
N ILE A 51 13.54 17.91 7.87
CA ILE A 51 13.00 16.55 8.03
C ILE A 51 14.11 15.60 8.50
N ALA A 52 15.33 15.70 7.96
CA ALA A 52 16.47 14.88 8.38
C ALA A 52 16.82 15.12 9.86
N LYS A 53 16.86 16.39 10.31
CA LYS A 53 17.10 16.75 11.71
C LYS A 53 15.99 16.23 12.63
N MET A 54 14.72 16.42 12.26
CA MET A 54 13.58 15.91 13.02
C MET A 54 13.59 14.38 13.11
N ARG A 55 13.92 13.70 12.01
CA ARG A 55 14.06 12.24 11.97
C ARG A 55 15.18 11.75 12.87
N LEU A 56 16.34 12.42 12.84
CA LEU A 56 17.46 12.08 13.72
C LEU A 56 17.05 12.26 15.20
N GLY A 57 16.45 13.40 15.54
CA GLY A 57 15.95 13.68 16.89
C GLY A 57 14.93 12.64 17.35
N HIS A 58 14.03 12.18 16.47
CA HIS A 58 13.08 11.11 16.75
C HIS A 58 13.77 9.77 16.99
N ILE A 59 14.75 9.39 16.16
CA ILE A 59 15.49 8.13 16.31
C ILE A 59 16.32 8.13 17.61
N THR A 60 16.95 9.25 17.96
CA THR A 60 17.74 9.37 19.19
C THR A 60 16.88 9.49 20.45
N GLY A 61 15.71 10.14 20.34
CA GLY A 61 14.79 10.36 21.47
C GLY A 61 13.78 9.24 21.70
N CYS A 62 13.57 8.33 20.75
CA CYS A 62 12.64 7.22 20.91
C CYS A 62 13.13 6.19 21.93
N ALA A 63 12.19 5.75 22.79
CA ALA A 63 12.36 4.56 23.60
C ALA A 63 12.74 3.35 22.74
N SER A 64 13.54 2.45 23.31
CA SER A 64 14.07 1.25 22.67
C SER A 64 12.96 0.42 22.04
N LYS A 65 12.84 0.45 20.71
CA LYS A 65 11.87 -0.38 19.99
C LYS A 65 12.47 -1.77 19.74
N PRO A 66 11.70 -2.86 19.85
CA PRO A 66 12.23 -4.21 19.63
C PRO A 66 12.77 -4.42 18.21
N SER A 67 12.22 -3.72 17.22
CA SER A 67 12.70 -3.74 15.83
C SER A 67 14.16 -3.30 15.68
N GLN A 68 14.68 -2.45 16.57
CA GLN A 68 16.06 -1.96 16.52
C GLN A 68 17.10 -3.02 16.96
N PHE A 69 16.67 -4.08 17.63
CA PHE A 69 17.52 -5.16 18.13
C PHE A 69 17.28 -6.47 17.39
N THR A 70 16.35 -6.47 16.45
CA THR A 70 15.88 -7.68 15.79
C THR A 70 16.21 -7.61 14.30
N VAL A 71 16.78 -8.68 13.79
CA VAL A 71 17.05 -8.86 12.36
C VAL A 71 16.14 -9.96 11.83
N LEU A 72 15.45 -9.70 10.73
CA LEU A 72 14.72 -10.70 9.98
C LEU A 72 15.68 -11.40 9.03
N ILE A 73 15.79 -12.71 9.16
CA ILE A 73 16.60 -13.56 8.30
C ILE A 73 15.68 -14.36 7.40
N ARG A 74 16.02 -14.44 6.12
CA ARG A 74 15.36 -15.23 5.10
C ARG A 74 16.39 -16.09 4.36
N ALA A 75 15.91 -17.15 3.71
CA ALA A 75 16.72 -18.07 2.91
C ALA A 75 17.83 -18.77 3.71
N ILE A 76 17.47 -19.29 4.90
CA ILE A 76 18.34 -20.17 5.68
C ILE A 76 18.58 -21.46 4.85
N PRO A 77 19.84 -21.91 4.65
CA PRO A 77 20.13 -23.13 3.91
C PRO A 77 19.58 -24.35 4.65
N TRP A 78 18.98 -25.27 3.90
CA TRP A 78 18.54 -26.57 4.43
C TRP A 78 19.74 -27.48 4.61
N SER A 79 19.80 -28.15 5.76
CA SER A 79 20.72 -29.26 6.00
C SER A 79 19.92 -30.51 6.33
N SER A 80 20.31 -31.66 5.79
CA SER A 80 19.62 -32.93 6.05
C SER A 80 19.88 -33.50 7.45
N GLU A 81 20.90 -33.00 8.13
CA GLU A 81 21.37 -33.54 9.41
C GLU A 81 20.93 -32.71 10.63
N GLN A 82 20.46 -31.46 10.44
CA GLN A 82 20.17 -30.53 11.53
C GLN A 82 18.90 -29.71 11.26
N SER A 83 18.18 -29.35 12.32
CA SER A 83 17.05 -28.42 12.23
C SER A 83 17.50 -27.03 11.77
N TYR A 84 16.58 -26.21 11.25
CA TYR A 84 16.92 -24.84 10.87
C TYR A 84 17.32 -24.01 12.11
N SER A 85 16.65 -24.26 13.24
CA SER A 85 16.97 -23.63 14.53
C SER A 85 18.40 -23.92 14.97
N ASP A 86 18.85 -25.17 14.89
CA ASP A 86 20.21 -25.57 15.26
C ASP A 86 21.27 -24.98 14.33
N THR A 87 20.99 -24.99 13.02
CA THR A 87 21.88 -24.42 12.00
C THR A 87 22.08 -22.93 12.23
N LEU A 88 20.99 -22.21 12.50
CA LEU A 88 21.01 -20.78 12.77
C LEU A 88 21.72 -20.47 14.09
N SER A 89 21.42 -21.23 15.15
CA SER A 89 22.07 -21.07 16.45
C SER A 89 23.59 -21.28 16.36
N LYS A 90 24.04 -22.32 15.65
CA LYS A 90 25.47 -22.59 15.40
C LYS A 90 26.13 -21.46 14.61
N PHE A 91 25.49 -20.98 13.54
CA PHE A 91 26.02 -19.87 12.73
C PHE A 91 26.23 -18.61 13.58
N PHE A 92 25.20 -18.13 14.29
CA PHE A 92 25.31 -16.90 15.07
C PHE A 92 26.17 -17.05 16.33
N THR A 93 26.24 -18.24 16.93
CA THR A 93 27.15 -18.50 18.04
C THR A 93 28.61 -18.48 17.58
N ASN A 94 28.91 -18.96 16.36
CA ASN A 94 30.26 -18.96 15.83
C ASN A 94 30.74 -17.58 15.39
N TYR A 95 29.90 -16.81 14.68
CA TYR A 95 30.29 -15.51 14.12
C TYR A 95 30.00 -14.31 15.04
N TYR A 96 28.98 -14.41 15.91
CA TYR A 96 28.45 -13.31 16.71
C TYR A 96 28.24 -13.69 18.19
N SER A 97 29.14 -14.50 18.76
CA SER A 97 29.04 -15.06 20.12
C SER A 97 28.74 -14.03 21.21
N SER A 98 29.34 -12.85 21.14
CA SER A 98 29.17 -11.79 22.14
C SER A 98 27.80 -11.12 22.09
N SER A 99 27.22 -11.03 20.89
CA SER A 99 26.10 -10.14 20.59
C SER A 99 24.78 -10.86 20.38
N TYR A 100 24.82 -12.13 19.99
CA TYR A 100 23.66 -12.98 19.83
C TYR A 100 22.97 -13.25 21.19
N VAL A 101 21.64 -13.13 21.22
CA VAL A 101 20.81 -13.39 22.41
C VAL A 101 19.97 -14.66 22.20
N SER A 102 19.10 -14.61 21.19
CA SER A 102 18.15 -15.67 20.90
C SER A 102 17.61 -15.52 19.48
N HIS A 103 16.87 -16.53 19.03
CA HIS A 103 16.15 -16.47 17.77
C HIS A 103 14.75 -17.04 17.92
N GLN A 104 13.85 -16.58 17.05
CA GLN A 104 12.49 -17.06 16.92
C GLN A 104 12.27 -17.52 15.47
N MET A 105 12.06 -18.83 15.29
CA MET A 105 11.72 -19.39 13.98
C MET A 105 10.31 -19.00 13.55
N VAL A 106 10.11 -18.80 12.24
CA VAL A 106 8.80 -18.56 11.64
C VAL A 106 8.19 -19.90 11.26
N TYR A 107 7.07 -20.25 11.92
CA TYR A 107 6.33 -21.48 11.65
C TYR A 107 5.13 -21.21 10.75
N HIS A 108 4.89 -22.11 9.80
CA HIS A 108 3.69 -22.05 8.97
C HIS A 108 2.65 -23.04 9.46
N ASN A 109 1.81 -22.71 10.44
CA ASN A 109 0.69 -23.58 10.78
C ASN A 109 -0.63 -23.02 10.20
N GLY A 110 -1.02 -23.55 9.04
CA GLY A 110 -2.26 -23.17 8.37
C GLY A 110 -3.52 -23.48 9.18
N ILE A 111 -3.46 -24.49 10.08
CA ILE A 111 -4.56 -24.86 10.97
C ILE A 111 -4.71 -23.79 12.05
N ILE A 112 -3.62 -23.40 12.72
CA ILE A 112 -3.64 -22.34 13.75
C ILE A 112 -4.18 -21.02 13.18
N GLN A 113 -3.75 -20.64 11.97
CA GLN A 113 -4.26 -19.43 11.34
C GLN A 113 -5.75 -19.49 10.97
N ARG A 114 -6.28 -20.66 10.62
CA ARG A 114 -7.72 -20.83 10.37
C ARG A 114 -8.49 -20.70 11.69
N LEU A 115 -8.07 -21.44 12.71
CA LEU A 115 -8.68 -21.40 14.04
C LEU A 115 -8.67 -19.98 14.64
N LEU A 116 -7.56 -19.26 14.52
CA LEU A 116 -7.46 -17.88 15.01
C LEU A 116 -8.41 -16.94 14.28
N ARG A 117 -8.53 -17.06 12.95
CA ARG A 117 -9.49 -16.26 12.18
C ARG A 117 -10.93 -16.59 12.52
N ASP A 118 -11.24 -17.86 12.73
CA ASP A 118 -12.59 -18.29 13.09
C ASP A 118 -12.95 -17.81 14.50
N ALA A 119 -12.01 -17.86 15.45
CA ALA A 119 -12.15 -17.25 16.78
C ALA A 119 -12.35 -15.73 16.70
N GLU A 120 -11.57 -15.03 15.86
CA GLU A 120 -11.71 -13.59 15.68
C GLU A 120 -13.07 -13.21 15.08
N ARG A 121 -13.54 -13.94 14.07
CA ARG A 121 -14.89 -13.74 13.50
C ARG A 121 -15.96 -13.94 14.56
N MET A 122 -15.89 -15.01 15.35
CA MET A 122 -16.82 -15.25 16.45
C MET A 122 -16.81 -14.11 17.46
N CYS A 123 -15.63 -13.63 17.87
CA CYS A 123 -15.51 -12.48 18.77
C CYS A 123 -16.06 -11.19 18.16
N GLN A 124 -15.89 -10.95 16.86
CA GLN A 124 -16.45 -9.79 16.17
C GLN A 124 -17.98 -9.87 16.10
N THR A 125 -18.54 -11.03 15.77
CA THR A 125 -19.98 -11.27 15.81
C THR A 125 -20.54 -11.04 17.21
N LEU A 126 -19.86 -11.50 18.27
CA LEU A 126 -20.25 -11.25 19.66
C LEU A 126 -20.17 -9.76 20.05
N LYS A 127 -19.15 -9.03 19.59
CA LYS A 127 -19.04 -7.58 19.84
C LYS A 127 -20.14 -6.77 19.15
N HIS A 128 -20.54 -7.16 17.94
CA HIS A 128 -21.66 -6.51 17.26
C HIS A 128 -23.03 -6.83 17.88
N VAL A 129 -23.13 -7.93 18.63
CA VAL A 129 -24.34 -8.37 19.32
C VAL A 129 -24.51 -7.73 20.71
N SER A 130 -23.42 -7.33 21.37
CA SER A 130 -23.45 -6.75 22.71
C SER A 130 -23.11 -5.26 22.65
N PRO A 131 -24.12 -4.36 22.54
CA PRO A 131 -24.81 -3.85 23.73
C PRO A 131 -26.26 -3.38 23.46
N GLU A 132 -27.15 -4.24 22.94
CA GLU A 132 -28.60 -3.95 22.97
C GLU A 132 -29.37 -5.18 23.44
N ILE A 133 -29.33 -5.40 24.77
CA ILE A 133 -30.33 -6.21 25.48
C ILE A 133 -31.64 -5.40 25.44
N ASN A 134 -32.28 -5.31 24.28
CA ASN A 134 -33.66 -4.83 24.08
C ASN A 134 -34.17 -5.23 22.69
N CYS A 135 -34.07 -6.51 22.32
CA CYS A 135 -34.70 -7.02 21.11
C CYS A 135 -36.17 -7.37 21.37
N LYS A 136 -37.11 -6.50 20.95
CA LYS A 136 -38.46 -6.94 20.57
C LYS A 136 -38.39 -7.62 19.20
N PRO A 137 -38.99 -8.80 18.99
CA PRO A 137 -38.94 -9.47 17.70
C PRO A 137 -39.84 -8.73 16.72
N SER A 138 -39.27 -8.09 15.70
CA SER A 138 -40.04 -7.59 14.56
C SER A 138 -39.61 -8.34 13.31
N LEU A 139 -40.52 -9.14 12.76
CA LEU A 139 -40.37 -9.77 11.46
C LEU A 139 -40.49 -8.69 10.38
N ARG A 140 -39.45 -8.49 9.56
CA ARG A 140 -39.59 -7.82 8.26
C ARG A 140 -39.15 -8.77 7.16
N PRO A 141 -40.03 -9.14 6.22
CA PRO A 141 -39.67 -9.96 5.06
C PRO A 141 -38.77 -9.18 4.09
N CYS A 142 -37.66 -9.78 3.64
CA CYS A 142 -36.81 -9.24 2.58
C CYS A 142 -37.28 -9.77 1.22
N THR A 143 -37.70 -8.89 0.33
CA THR A 143 -38.39 -9.23 -0.93
C THR A 143 -37.47 -9.66 -2.07
N PHE A 144 -36.15 -9.56 -1.93
CA PHE A 144 -35.19 -9.87 -3.01
C PHE A 144 -34.59 -11.28 -2.91
N CYS A 145 -34.69 -11.92 -1.75
CA CYS A 145 -34.26 -13.30 -1.53
C CYS A 145 -35.50 -14.11 -1.17
N GLY A 146 -36.06 -14.87 -2.11
CA GLY A 146 -37.34 -15.58 -1.97
C GLY A 146 -37.35 -16.74 -0.96
N GLY A 147 -37.10 -16.45 0.32
CA GLY A 147 -37.26 -17.39 1.43
C GLY A 147 -37.33 -16.65 2.78
N PRO A 148 -38.07 -17.18 3.77
CA PRO A 148 -38.11 -16.60 5.10
C PRO A 148 -36.74 -16.75 5.76
N THR A 149 -35.96 -15.67 5.81
CA THR A 149 -34.80 -15.58 6.69
C THR A 149 -35.34 -15.48 8.12
N ALA A 150 -35.36 -16.60 8.83
CA ALA A 150 -35.37 -16.57 10.29
C ALA A 150 -34.17 -15.71 10.71
N THR A 151 -34.43 -14.54 11.27
CA THR A 151 -33.44 -13.82 12.08
C THR A 151 -32.99 -14.81 13.13
N SER A 152 -31.73 -15.23 13.04
CA SER A 152 -31.13 -16.26 13.88
C SER A 152 -31.39 -15.92 15.35
N SER A 153 -32.41 -16.55 15.93
CA SER A 153 -32.53 -16.66 17.37
C SER A 153 -31.30 -17.43 17.82
N PHE A 154 -30.63 -16.91 18.84
CA PHE A 154 -29.52 -17.56 19.48
C PHE A 154 -29.91 -19.00 19.82
N HIS A 155 -29.43 -19.96 19.05
CA HIS A 155 -29.20 -21.28 19.62
C HIS A 155 -28.00 -21.08 20.53
N ILE A 156 -28.27 -20.88 21.81
CA ILE A 156 -27.27 -21.03 22.86
C ILE A 156 -26.57 -22.35 22.53
N LEU A 157 -25.29 -22.29 22.17
CA LEU A 157 -24.47 -23.47 22.04
C LEU A 157 -24.36 -24.03 23.47
N SER A 158 -25.36 -24.81 23.85
CA SER A 158 -25.37 -25.56 25.10
C SER A 158 -24.29 -26.61 24.94
N ASN A 159 -23.09 -26.26 25.39
CA ASN A 159 -22.04 -27.16 25.86
C ASN A 159 -22.01 -28.53 25.16
N GLU A 160 -21.91 -28.57 23.84
CA GLU A 160 -21.65 -29.81 23.12
C GLU A 160 -20.14 -30.02 23.06
N ALA A 161 -19.59 -30.39 24.21
CA ALA A 161 -18.25 -30.93 24.34
C ALA A 161 -18.12 -32.36 23.77
N ASP A 162 -19.16 -32.89 23.10
CA ASP A 162 -19.25 -34.31 22.74
C ASP A 162 -19.39 -34.63 21.24
N SER A 163 -19.24 -33.66 20.32
CA SER A 163 -19.30 -33.94 18.85
C SER A 163 -18.03 -33.55 18.07
N VAL A 164 -16.87 -33.55 18.74
CA VAL A 164 -15.54 -33.61 18.08
C VAL A 164 -14.71 -34.68 18.78
N LYS A 165 -15.28 -35.89 18.90
CA LYS A 165 -14.59 -37.06 19.47
C LYS A 165 -14.39 -38.18 18.44
N GLY A 166 -14.35 -37.83 17.16
CA GLY A 166 -14.33 -38.78 16.05
C GLY A 166 -13.42 -38.39 14.90
N MET A 167 -12.22 -37.84 15.14
CA MET A 167 -11.04 -38.01 14.28
C MET A 167 -9.79 -37.49 15.02
N GLU A 168 -9.21 -38.38 15.83
CA GLU A 168 -7.83 -38.35 16.34
C GLU A 168 -7.32 -37.05 17.00
N LEU A 169 -7.93 -36.68 18.13
CA LEU A 169 -7.30 -35.88 19.18
C LEU A 169 -6.73 -36.82 20.26
N GLY A 170 -5.92 -37.78 19.82
CA GLY A 170 -5.37 -38.87 20.61
C GLY A 170 -3.87 -39.05 20.39
N GLU A 171 -3.17 -38.00 19.95
CA GLU A 171 -1.72 -37.97 19.90
C GLU A 171 -1.26 -36.52 19.88
N LEU A 172 -1.50 -35.83 21.00
CA LEU A 172 -0.78 -34.59 21.32
C LEU A 172 0.67 -34.97 21.68
N THR A 173 1.39 -35.53 20.71
CA THR A 173 2.84 -35.63 20.68
C THR A 173 3.39 -34.20 20.57
N MET A 174 3.44 -33.54 21.72
CA MET A 174 4.21 -32.32 21.97
C MET A 174 5.73 -32.53 21.81
N THR A 175 6.18 -33.61 21.16
CA THR A 175 7.59 -34.03 21.13
C THR A 175 8.11 -34.61 19.81
N THR A 176 7.36 -34.74 18.70
CA THR A 176 7.91 -35.40 17.48
C THR A 176 7.56 -34.80 16.09
N THR A 177 6.95 -33.62 15.99
CA THR A 177 6.65 -32.98 14.67
C THR A 177 7.17 -31.54 14.51
N THR A 178 8.19 -31.15 15.28
CA THR A 178 8.79 -29.81 15.17
C THR A 178 9.52 -29.58 13.84
N THR A 179 9.94 -30.63 13.14
CA THR A 179 10.72 -30.54 11.89
C THR A 179 9.88 -30.32 10.63
N GLU A 180 8.57 -30.57 10.66
CA GLU A 180 7.76 -30.62 9.42
C GLU A 180 7.26 -29.25 8.93
N GLN A 181 7.44 -28.17 9.71
CA GLN A 181 6.93 -26.85 9.28
C GLN A 181 7.76 -25.62 9.70
N GLU A 182 9.04 -25.81 9.98
CA GLU A 182 10.00 -24.72 10.04
C GLU A 182 10.21 -24.14 8.64
N ARG A 183 10.04 -22.82 8.51
CA ARG A 183 10.40 -22.12 7.27
C ARG A 183 11.82 -21.63 7.34
N SER A 184 12.41 -21.38 6.17
CA SER A 184 13.74 -20.78 6.01
C SER A 184 13.77 -19.28 6.38
N ALA A 185 12.99 -18.86 7.39
CA ALA A 185 12.91 -17.50 7.89
C ALA A 185 12.85 -17.49 9.42
N ALA A 186 13.56 -16.54 10.03
CA ALA A 186 13.67 -16.41 11.48
C ALA A 186 13.90 -14.95 11.89
N PHE A 187 13.50 -14.61 13.11
CA PHE A 187 13.89 -13.35 13.75
C PHE A 187 15.04 -13.64 14.71
N VAL A 188 16.12 -12.85 14.63
CA VAL A 188 17.29 -12.97 15.50
C VAL A 188 17.42 -11.73 16.35
N PHE A 189 17.59 -11.92 17.65
CA PHE A 189 17.69 -10.86 18.64
C PHE A 189 19.15 -10.65 19.06
N PHE A 190 19.56 -9.39 19.08
CA PHE A 190 20.90 -8.96 19.45
C PHE A 190 20.88 -8.12 20.73
N LYS A 191 21.99 -8.11 21.46
CA LYS A 191 22.16 -7.31 22.68
C LYS A 191 22.22 -5.82 22.38
N THR A 192 22.81 -5.44 21.25
CA THR A 192 23.02 -4.04 20.87
C THR A 192 22.33 -3.70 19.55
N ARG A 193 21.92 -2.44 19.40
CA ARG A 193 21.34 -1.92 18.15
C ARG A 193 22.36 -1.88 17.01
N TYR A 194 23.61 -1.60 17.36
CA TYR A 194 24.70 -1.52 16.41
C TYR A 194 24.94 -2.87 15.75
N ASP A 195 24.97 -3.95 16.53
CA ASP A 195 25.18 -5.30 15.98
C ASP A 195 24.03 -5.73 15.07
N ALA A 196 22.78 -5.44 15.46
CA ALA A 196 21.61 -5.71 14.62
C ALA A 196 21.71 -4.95 13.27
N LEU A 197 22.13 -3.68 13.31
CA LEU A 197 22.31 -2.88 12.09
C LEU A 197 23.43 -3.43 11.21
N VAL A 198 24.60 -3.74 11.79
CA VAL A 198 25.74 -4.31 11.05
C VAL A 198 25.36 -5.64 10.41
N VAL A 199 24.67 -6.53 11.14
CA VAL A 199 24.22 -7.82 10.60
C VAL A 199 23.23 -7.62 9.46
N SER A 200 22.34 -6.62 9.54
CA SER A 200 21.37 -6.35 8.47
C SER A 200 22.00 -5.76 7.19
N GLU A 201 23.11 -5.04 7.30
CA GLU A 201 23.77 -4.38 6.15
C GLU A 201 24.87 -5.25 5.52
N VAL A 202 25.43 -6.20 6.26
CA VAL A 202 26.54 -7.05 5.80
C VAL A 202 26.03 -8.33 5.12
N LEU A 203 26.59 -8.63 3.94
CA LEU A 203 26.40 -9.91 3.27
C LEU A 203 27.03 -11.04 4.08
N GLN A 204 26.20 -11.95 4.57
CA GLN A 204 26.61 -13.05 5.45
C GLN A 204 27.28 -14.23 4.70
N SER A 205 27.07 -14.35 3.40
CA SER A 205 27.61 -15.44 2.57
C SER A 205 28.02 -14.94 1.19
N SER A 206 28.91 -15.67 0.52
CA SER A 206 29.31 -15.38 -0.86
C SER A 206 28.15 -15.48 -1.85
N ASN A 207 27.11 -16.27 -1.53
CA ASN A 207 25.89 -16.33 -2.33
C ASN A 207 24.86 -15.34 -1.78
N PRO A 208 24.48 -14.29 -2.53
CA PRO A 208 23.55 -13.26 -2.07
C PRO A 208 22.10 -13.75 -1.94
N MET A 209 21.79 -14.98 -2.39
CA MET A 209 20.46 -15.59 -2.24
C MET A 209 20.33 -16.46 -0.98
N LEU A 210 21.39 -16.58 -0.17
CA LEU A 210 21.41 -17.32 1.09
C LEU A 210 21.68 -16.36 2.24
N TRP A 211 21.11 -16.65 3.42
CA TRP A 211 21.31 -15.82 4.62
C TRP A 211 20.98 -14.34 4.39
N VAL A 212 19.85 -14.08 3.75
CA VAL A 212 19.42 -12.71 3.48
C VAL A 212 18.91 -12.09 4.77
N THR A 213 19.58 -11.04 5.23
CA THR A 213 19.30 -10.34 6.48
C THR A 213 18.73 -8.96 6.19
N ASP A 214 17.58 -8.65 6.78
CA ASP A 214 16.97 -7.32 6.74
C ASP A 214 16.66 -6.88 8.18
N LEU A 215 16.65 -5.57 8.45
CA LEU A 215 16.18 -5.08 9.74
C LEU A 215 14.70 -5.48 9.94
N ALA A 216 14.38 -6.05 11.10
CA ALA A 216 13.01 -6.51 11.34
C ALA A 216 12.04 -5.31 11.46
N PRO A 217 10.89 -5.34 10.77
CA PRO A 217 9.85 -4.34 10.98
C PRO A 217 9.21 -4.50 12.37
N GLU A 218 8.44 -3.51 12.79
CA GLU A 218 7.69 -3.60 14.05
C GLU A 218 6.69 -4.79 13.97
N PRO A 219 6.44 -5.51 15.08
CA PRO A 219 5.62 -6.75 15.06
C PRO A 219 4.23 -6.59 14.44
N HIS A 220 3.62 -5.41 14.58
CA HIS A 220 2.31 -5.08 14.00
C HIS A 220 2.38 -4.76 12.50
N ASP A 221 3.55 -4.35 12.00
CA ASP A 221 3.80 -4.03 10.59
C ASP A 221 4.28 -5.23 9.78
N VAL A 222 4.51 -6.39 10.43
CA VAL A 222 4.93 -7.63 9.77
C VAL A 222 3.75 -8.23 8.99
N TYR A 223 3.91 -8.36 7.68
CA TYR A 223 2.96 -9.09 6.84
C TYR A 223 3.30 -10.58 6.79
N TRP A 224 2.78 -11.34 7.77
CA TRP A 224 3.09 -12.76 8.00
C TRP A 224 2.86 -13.67 6.79
N LYS A 225 1.88 -13.37 5.92
CA LYS A 225 1.61 -14.18 4.73
C LYS A 225 2.78 -14.14 3.73
N ASN A 226 3.52 -13.04 3.65
CA ASN A 226 4.64 -12.87 2.72
C ASN A 226 5.97 -13.38 3.28
N LEU A 227 6.07 -13.59 4.60
CA LEU A 227 7.21 -14.29 5.20
C LEU A 227 7.27 -15.76 4.80
N ASN A 228 6.14 -16.31 4.37
CA ASN A 228 6.00 -17.72 4.01
C ASN A 228 6.57 -18.06 2.62
N ILE A 229 6.88 -17.06 1.80
CA ILE A 229 7.26 -17.25 0.39
C ILE A 229 8.76 -17.58 0.31
N PRO A 230 9.17 -18.63 -0.42
CA PRO A 230 10.58 -18.93 -0.60
C PRO A 230 11.29 -17.79 -1.36
N TYR A 231 12.50 -17.42 -0.91
CA TYR A 231 13.22 -16.25 -1.44
C TYR A 231 13.47 -16.35 -2.96
N ARG A 232 13.74 -17.56 -3.45
CA ARG A 232 13.89 -17.84 -4.90
C ARG A 232 12.64 -17.54 -5.72
N GLN A 233 11.45 -17.50 -5.15
CA GLN A 233 10.23 -17.17 -5.88
C GLN A 233 9.96 -15.65 -5.87
N LEU A 234 10.57 -14.89 -4.96
CA LEU A 234 10.35 -13.45 -4.84
C LEU A 234 10.77 -12.69 -6.09
N TRP A 235 11.93 -13.02 -6.69
CA TRP A 235 12.38 -12.33 -7.91
C TRP A 235 11.46 -12.61 -9.10
N ILE A 236 10.96 -13.84 -9.25
CA ILE A 236 9.97 -14.20 -10.30
C ILE A 236 8.68 -13.40 -10.11
N ARG A 237 8.20 -13.30 -8.86
CA ARG A 237 7.01 -12.50 -8.53
C ARG A 237 7.22 -11.02 -8.83
N LYS A 238 8.39 -10.45 -8.48
CA LYS A 238 8.76 -9.07 -8.80
C LYS A 238 8.77 -8.81 -10.31
N ILE A 239 9.27 -9.75 -11.12
CA ILE A 239 9.22 -9.63 -12.58
C ILE A 239 7.77 -9.71 -13.06
N ALA A 240 6.99 -10.67 -12.54
CA ALA A 240 5.58 -10.82 -12.92
C ALA A 240 4.74 -9.58 -12.56
N THR A 241 4.96 -8.96 -11.40
CA THR A 241 4.28 -7.73 -11.01
C THR A 241 4.73 -6.53 -11.82
N LEU A 242 6.02 -6.43 -12.16
CA LEU A 242 6.53 -5.40 -13.06
C LEU A 242 5.88 -5.51 -14.44
N VAL A 243 5.83 -6.72 -15.02
CA VAL A 243 5.15 -6.98 -16.30
C VAL A 243 3.66 -6.65 -16.20
N GLY A 244 3.01 -7.04 -15.10
CA GLY A 244 1.61 -6.70 -14.83
C GLY A 244 1.35 -5.19 -14.71
N ALA A 245 2.24 -4.45 -14.05
CA ALA A 245 2.16 -3.00 -13.91
C ALA A 245 2.37 -2.28 -15.25
N VAL A 246 3.32 -2.76 -16.07
CA VAL A 246 3.54 -2.24 -17.42
C VAL A 246 2.31 -2.52 -18.31
N ALA A 247 1.77 -3.73 -18.26
CA ALA A 247 0.53 -4.07 -18.98
C ALA A 247 -0.64 -3.19 -18.51
N PHE A 248 -0.77 -2.97 -17.20
CA PHE A 248 -1.78 -2.07 -16.64
C PHE A 248 -1.60 -0.63 -17.14
N MET A 249 -0.37 -0.13 -17.24
CA MET A 249 -0.08 1.19 -17.82
C MET A 249 -0.62 1.30 -19.25
N PHE A 250 -0.41 0.28 -20.10
CA PHE A 250 -0.98 0.25 -21.44
C PHE A 250 -2.52 0.22 -21.44
N VAL A 251 -3.14 -0.57 -20.57
CA VAL A 251 -4.61 -0.60 -20.43
C VAL A 251 -5.14 0.77 -19.98
N PHE A 252 -4.40 1.48 -19.12
CA PHE A 252 -4.76 2.82 -18.66
C PHE A 252 -4.64 3.90 -19.76
N LEU A 253 -3.96 3.63 -20.87
CA LEU A 253 -3.99 4.52 -22.03
C LEU A 253 -5.37 4.55 -22.70
N ILE A 254 -6.15 3.47 -22.63
CA ILE A 254 -7.49 3.40 -23.25
C ILE A 254 -8.43 4.47 -22.67
N PRO A 255 -8.65 4.57 -21.35
CA PRO A 255 -9.51 5.62 -20.80
C PRO A 255 -8.92 7.02 -20.99
N VAL A 256 -7.59 7.18 -20.89
CA VAL A 256 -6.94 8.49 -21.09
C VAL A 256 -7.13 8.99 -22.52
N THR A 257 -6.93 8.14 -23.52
CA THR A 257 -7.14 8.49 -24.94
C THR A 257 -8.62 8.75 -25.24
N PHE A 258 -9.53 8.00 -24.62
CA PHE A 258 -10.96 8.26 -24.71
C PHE A 258 -11.34 9.64 -24.14
N ILE A 259 -10.85 9.96 -22.95
CA ILE A 259 -11.04 11.27 -22.31
C ILE A 259 -10.47 12.39 -23.18
N GLN A 260 -9.25 12.22 -23.69
CA GLN A 260 -8.62 13.19 -24.59
C GLN A 260 -9.47 13.40 -25.85
N GLY A 261 -10.03 12.33 -26.43
CA GLY A 261 -10.95 12.41 -27.55
C GLY A 261 -12.24 13.18 -27.23
N LEU A 262 -12.77 13.06 -26.01
CA LEU A 262 -13.93 13.82 -25.55
C LEU A 262 -13.62 15.32 -25.37
N THR A 263 -12.39 15.69 -24.98
CA THR A 263 -12.02 17.12 -24.88
C THR A 263 -11.94 17.81 -26.25
N GLN A 264 -11.62 17.06 -27.31
CA GLN A 264 -11.52 17.56 -28.70
C GLN A 264 -12.70 17.09 -29.58
N LEU A 265 -13.92 17.16 -29.03
CA LEU A 265 -15.14 16.68 -29.70
C LEU A 265 -15.41 17.29 -31.09
N VAL A 266 -14.97 18.53 -31.34
CA VAL A 266 -15.13 19.20 -32.65
C VAL A 266 -14.31 18.49 -33.73
N GLN A 267 -13.05 18.17 -33.43
CA GLN A 267 -12.17 17.43 -34.35
C GLN A 267 -12.64 15.98 -34.53
N LEU A 268 -13.15 15.36 -33.46
CA LEU A 268 -13.68 14.00 -33.50
C LEU A 268 -15.01 13.91 -34.29
N SER A 269 -15.85 14.94 -34.25
CA SER A 269 -17.09 15.06 -35.02
C SER A 269 -16.86 15.07 -36.53
N HIS A 270 -15.73 15.63 -36.98
CA HIS A 270 -15.33 15.57 -38.39
C HIS A 270 -14.91 14.16 -38.84
N ALA A 271 -14.30 13.36 -37.94
CA ALA A 271 -13.91 11.98 -38.24
C ALA A 271 -15.08 10.98 -38.14
N PHE A 272 -16.05 11.24 -37.25
CA PHE A 272 -17.18 10.34 -36.98
C PHE A 272 -18.53 11.06 -37.10
N PRO A 273 -19.22 10.99 -38.26
CA PRO A 273 -20.44 11.76 -38.51
C PRO A 273 -21.64 11.36 -37.63
N PHE A 274 -21.62 10.19 -36.97
CA PHE A 274 -22.68 9.77 -36.05
C PHE A 274 -22.72 10.61 -34.75
N LEU A 275 -21.58 11.18 -34.33
CA LEU A 275 -21.50 12.03 -33.13
C LEU A 275 -22.24 13.36 -33.34
N ARG A 276 -22.35 13.82 -34.58
CA ARG A 276 -22.99 15.10 -34.96
C ARG A 276 -24.47 15.15 -34.56
N GLY A 277 -25.16 14.00 -34.55
CA GLY A 277 -26.56 13.90 -34.12
C GLY A 277 -26.75 14.12 -32.61
N ILE A 278 -25.90 13.49 -31.79
CA ILE A 278 -25.91 13.61 -30.33
C ILE A 278 -25.40 14.98 -29.85
N LEU A 279 -24.45 15.58 -30.59
CA LEU A 279 -23.83 16.87 -30.24
C LEU A 279 -24.65 18.10 -30.63
N SER A 280 -25.81 17.94 -31.27
CA SER A 280 -26.66 19.05 -31.75
C SER A 280 -27.24 19.93 -30.63
N LYS A 281 -27.29 19.43 -29.38
CA LYS A 281 -27.76 20.19 -28.22
C LYS A 281 -26.60 20.86 -27.50
N ASN A 282 -26.58 22.20 -27.48
CA ASN A 282 -25.52 23.02 -26.86
C ASN A 282 -25.22 22.63 -25.40
N PHE A 283 -26.26 22.31 -24.62
CA PHE A 283 -26.13 21.88 -23.23
C PHE A 283 -25.40 20.53 -23.10
N ILE A 284 -25.74 19.56 -23.95
CA ILE A 284 -25.11 18.23 -23.94
C ILE A 284 -23.64 18.36 -24.33
N ASN A 285 -23.33 19.19 -25.33
CA ASN A 285 -21.96 19.45 -25.74
C ASN A 285 -21.12 20.03 -24.58
N GLN A 286 -21.61 21.06 -23.87
CA GLN A 286 -20.90 21.68 -22.73
C GLN A 286 -20.68 20.72 -21.56
N VAL A 287 -21.67 19.87 -21.24
CA VAL A 287 -21.54 18.89 -20.15
C VAL A 287 -20.56 17.78 -20.51
N ILE A 288 -20.61 17.28 -21.75
CA ILE A 288 -19.73 16.21 -22.23
C ILE A 288 -18.29 16.70 -22.43
N THR A 289 -18.05 17.94 -22.85
CA THR A 289 -16.66 18.44 -23.02
C THR A 289 -16.01 18.86 -21.70
N GLY A 290 -16.77 19.41 -20.75
CA GLY A 290 -16.22 19.96 -19.50
C GLY A 290 -16.20 18.99 -18.33
N TYR A 291 -17.33 18.34 -18.04
CA TYR A 291 -17.51 17.60 -16.78
C TYR A 291 -17.30 16.10 -16.93
N LEU A 292 -17.80 15.51 -18.03
CA LEU A 292 -17.74 14.06 -18.23
C LEU A 292 -16.30 13.51 -18.27
N PRO A 293 -15.34 14.10 -19.02
CA PRO A 293 -13.91 13.81 -18.97
C PRO A 293 -13.36 13.72 -17.55
N SER A 294 -13.66 14.73 -16.73
CA SER A 294 -13.16 14.86 -15.36
C SER A 294 -13.72 13.78 -14.44
N VAL A 295 -15.03 13.50 -14.52
CA VAL A 295 -15.68 12.46 -13.71
C VAL A 295 -15.15 11.07 -14.07
N ILE A 296 -15.03 10.77 -15.37
CA ILE A 296 -14.50 9.50 -15.85
C ILE A 296 -13.05 9.34 -15.39
N LEU A 297 -12.21 10.37 -15.51
CA LEU A 297 -10.82 10.34 -15.06
C LEU A 297 -10.70 10.06 -13.55
N ILE A 298 -11.51 10.74 -12.73
CA ILE A 298 -11.54 10.53 -11.27
C ILE A 298 -11.94 9.10 -10.93
N LEU A 299 -12.95 8.55 -11.62
CA LEU A 299 -13.40 7.17 -11.41
C LEU A 299 -12.27 6.17 -11.71
N PHE A 300 -11.55 6.35 -12.82
CA PHE A 300 -10.41 5.49 -13.16
C PHE A 300 -9.24 5.64 -12.18
N PHE A 301 -8.93 6.86 -11.73
CA PHE A 301 -7.90 7.07 -10.70
C PHE A 301 -8.28 6.46 -9.36
N TYR A 302 -9.56 6.38 -9.02
CA TYR A 302 -10.01 5.70 -7.80
C TYR A 302 -9.72 4.19 -7.82
N ALA A 303 -9.68 3.58 -9.01
CA ALA A 303 -9.38 2.15 -9.21
C ALA A 303 -7.87 1.82 -9.16
N VAL A 304 -6.98 2.79 -9.45
CA VAL A 304 -5.53 2.57 -9.48
C VAL A 304 -4.94 2.12 -8.12
N PRO A 305 -5.19 2.79 -6.98
CA PRO A 305 -4.57 2.42 -5.71
C PRO A 305 -4.92 1.02 -5.20
N PRO A 306 -6.20 0.56 -5.22
CA PRO A 306 -6.52 -0.83 -4.88
C PRO A 306 -5.77 -1.85 -5.73
N LEU A 307 -5.61 -1.58 -7.04
CA LEU A 307 -4.89 -2.46 -7.95
C LEU A 307 -3.37 -2.46 -7.64
N MET A 308 -2.80 -1.29 -7.37
CA MET A 308 -1.39 -1.18 -6.96
C MET A 308 -1.14 -1.90 -5.63
N MET A 309 -2.05 -1.78 -4.65
CA MET A 309 -1.95 -2.51 -3.39
C MET A 309 -2.02 -4.03 -3.60
N TYR A 310 -2.85 -4.49 -4.53
CA TYR A 310 -2.89 -5.89 -4.93
C TYR A 310 -1.55 -6.36 -5.54
N PHE A 311 -0.97 -5.59 -6.47
CA PHE A 311 0.35 -5.90 -7.04
C PHE A 311 1.45 -5.91 -5.96
N SER A 312 1.49 -4.93 -5.06
CA SER A 312 2.49 -4.90 -3.99
C SER A 312 2.31 -6.04 -2.97
N ALA A 313 1.08 -6.50 -2.73
CA ALA A 313 0.85 -7.69 -1.91
C ALA A 313 1.41 -8.97 -2.57
N LEU A 314 1.33 -9.06 -3.90
CA LEU A 314 1.88 -10.19 -4.67
C LEU A 314 3.41 -10.21 -4.73
N GLU A 315 4.06 -9.04 -4.72
CA GLU A 315 5.53 -8.89 -4.72
C GLU A 315 6.22 -9.54 -3.52
N GLY A 316 5.48 -9.79 -2.44
CA GLY A 316 6.00 -10.49 -1.28
C GLY A 316 6.70 -9.59 -0.26
N TRP A 317 6.35 -8.30 -0.22
CA TRP A 317 6.94 -7.37 0.76
C TRP A 317 6.63 -7.79 2.20
N SER A 318 7.62 -7.71 3.11
CA SER A 318 7.47 -8.08 4.54
C SER A 318 6.70 -7.06 5.36
N VAL A 319 6.55 -5.83 4.85
CA VAL A 319 6.21 -4.64 5.63
C VAL A 319 4.92 -4.01 5.13
N ILE A 320 3.91 -3.96 6.00
CA ILE A 320 2.60 -3.36 5.72
C ILE A 320 2.74 -1.86 5.41
N ARG A 321 3.63 -1.16 6.14
CA ARG A 321 3.85 0.28 5.96
C ARG A 321 4.31 0.65 4.54
N GLN A 322 5.06 -0.23 3.86
CA GLN A 322 5.45 0.01 2.47
C GLN A 322 4.27 -0.12 1.49
N LEU A 323 3.29 -0.98 1.80
CA LEU A 323 2.03 -1.07 1.05
C LEU A 323 1.19 0.20 1.24
N ASN A 324 1.19 0.78 2.44
CA ASN A 324 0.42 1.99 2.77
C ASN A 324 1.02 3.28 2.18
N VAL A 325 2.30 3.33 1.84
CA VAL A 325 2.89 4.50 1.14
C VAL A 325 2.23 4.66 -0.24
N PHE A 326 1.97 3.56 -0.95
CA PHE A 326 1.26 3.61 -2.23
C PHE A 326 -0.21 4.02 -2.07
N SER A 327 -0.88 3.63 -0.99
CA SER A 327 -2.23 4.13 -0.71
C SER A 327 -2.21 5.61 -0.34
N SER A 328 -1.16 6.12 0.32
CA SER A 328 -1.05 7.56 0.63
C SER A 328 -0.99 8.43 -0.64
N VAL A 329 -0.46 7.93 -1.75
CA VAL A 329 -0.44 8.66 -3.04
C VAL A 329 -1.87 8.90 -3.56
N ARG A 330 -2.81 7.99 -3.25
CA ARG A 330 -4.25 8.15 -3.56
C ARG A 330 -4.85 9.39 -2.91
N ASP A 331 -4.41 9.70 -1.70
CA ASP A 331 -5.00 10.76 -0.89
C ASP A 331 -4.40 12.11 -1.24
N ILE A 332 -3.29 12.18 -1.98
CA ILE A 332 -2.62 13.43 -2.36
C ILE A 332 -3.56 14.38 -3.09
N PRO A 333 -4.30 13.98 -4.15
CA PRO A 333 -5.25 14.89 -4.81
C PRO A 333 -6.36 15.40 -3.86
N ALA A 334 -6.86 14.54 -2.97
CA ALA A 334 -7.91 14.89 -2.02
C ALA A 334 -7.41 15.76 -0.84
N GLN A 335 -6.13 15.62 -0.47
CA GLN A 335 -5.43 16.45 0.51
C GLN A 335 -5.07 17.81 -0.11
N LEU A 336 -4.59 17.82 -1.35
CA LEU A 336 -4.31 19.05 -2.11
C LEU A 336 -5.60 19.85 -2.33
N ALA A 337 -6.68 19.19 -2.75
CA ALA A 337 -7.99 19.82 -2.92
C ALA A 337 -8.59 20.36 -1.61
N ARG A 338 -8.21 19.82 -0.45
CA ARG A 338 -8.58 20.36 0.87
C ARG A 338 -7.68 21.50 1.34
N ALA A 339 -6.41 21.49 0.96
CA ALA A 339 -5.44 22.52 1.33
C ALA A 339 -5.58 23.81 0.49
N VAL A 340 -6.04 23.70 -0.76
CA VAL A 340 -6.21 24.85 -1.67
C VAL A 340 -7.27 25.85 -1.16
N PRO A 341 -8.46 25.46 -0.68
CA PRO A 341 -9.44 26.41 -0.13
C PRO A 341 -8.95 27.12 1.14
N THR A 342 -8.24 26.40 2.03
CA THR A 342 -7.78 26.97 3.31
C THR A 342 -6.73 28.06 3.14
N GLN A 343 -5.94 28.04 2.06
CA GLN A 343 -4.94 29.06 1.75
C GLN A 343 -5.57 30.33 1.14
N VAL A 344 -6.73 30.20 0.48
CA VAL A 344 -7.46 31.34 -0.11
C VAL A 344 -8.26 32.09 0.96
N SER A 345 -8.72 31.41 2.01
CA SER A 345 -9.43 32.06 3.13
C SER A 345 -8.51 32.90 4.02
N THR A 346 -7.23 32.53 4.17
CA THR A 346 -6.28 33.24 5.04
C THR A 346 -5.64 34.49 4.41
N VAL A 347 -5.80 34.69 3.10
CA VAL A 347 -5.28 35.88 2.38
C VAL A 347 -6.35 36.99 2.28
N SER A 348 -7.60 36.72 2.67
CA SER A 348 -8.68 37.71 2.66
C SER A 348 -8.88 38.48 3.98
N GLU A 349 -8.06 38.22 5.01
CA GLU A 349 -8.17 38.87 6.33
C GLU A 349 -6.95 39.75 6.71
N HIS A 350 -6.11 40.14 5.75
CA HIS A 350 -5.09 41.18 5.95
C HIS A 350 -5.17 42.30 4.92
#